data_AF-A0A2D3VHE4-F1
#
_entry.id   AF-A0A2D3VHE4-F1
#
_cell.length_a   1.000
_cell.length_b   1.000
_cell.length_c   1.000
_cell.angle_alpha   90.00
_cell.angle_beta   90.00
_cell.angle_gamma   90.00
#
_symmetry.space_group_name_H-M   'P 1'
#
loop_
_entity.id
_entity.type
_entity.pdbx_description
1 polymer ?
#
loop_
_entity_poly.entity_id
_entity_poly.type
_entity_poly.pdbx_seq_one_letter_code
_entity_poly.pdbx_strand_id
1 'polypeptide(L)'
;MATPARRLLPSFVTNANPVSTHLDPRDIPRAVKLLREIVVLGDSIPQMTNLERKGLLKTAQSLVRALETPVEAIARSWMVEPELHAAIDIAYGLGLFSEMSKMEDNTATVNELAEICGADPMLLRRLLKHIAAMEVVVETSLDSYGPNSYSRALSTSHYADWIPTTSRSIGPALYTLPEYLRKNGYKNPDDPSNTAFGLSKKTEETFYTWLMKEMVRPRHFSTTLCWRIVILLEAGSILISIPYKRDFCPAPR
;
A
#
# COMPACT_ATOMS: atom_id res chain seq x y z
N MET A 1 -18.72 -7.96 -62.27
CA MET A 1 -18.79 -8.11 -60.80
C MET A 1 -17.37 -8.29 -60.30
N ALA A 2 -16.87 -7.31 -59.55
CA ALA A 2 -15.47 -7.20 -59.15
C ALA A 2 -15.20 -8.00 -57.87
N THR A 3 -14.17 -8.84 -57.89
CA THR A 3 -13.62 -9.55 -56.72
C THR A 3 -12.57 -8.66 -56.06
N PRO A 4 -12.62 -8.38 -54.74
CA PRO A 4 -11.64 -7.51 -54.12
C PRO A 4 -10.31 -8.22 -53.87
N ALA A 5 -9.22 -7.49 -54.15
CA ALA A 5 -7.84 -7.91 -54.03
C ALA A 5 -7.48 -8.31 -52.58
N ARG A 6 -6.90 -9.51 -52.44
CA ARG A 6 -6.28 -9.99 -51.20
C ARG A 6 -5.02 -9.15 -50.95
N ARG A 7 -5.10 -8.22 -50.00
CA ARG A 7 -3.97 -7.39 -49.56
C ARG A 7 -2.98 -8.31 -48.81
N LEU A 8 -1.94 -8.78 -49.51
CA LEU A 8 -0.82 -9.49 -48.89
C LEU A 8 -0.09 -8.49 -47.99
N LEU A 9 -0.15 -8.70 -46.67
CA LEU A 9 0.71 -8.00 -45.73
C LEU A 9 2.16 -8.39 -46.05
N PRO A 10 3.10 -7.44 -46.11
CA PRO A 10 4.50 -7.78 -46.35
C PRO A 10 5.00 -8.65 -45.20
N SER A 11 5.63 -9.76 -45.58
CA SER A 11 6.34 -10.67 -44.68
C SER A 11 7.26 -9.88 -43.75
N PHE A 12 6.98 -9.92 -42.45
CA PHE A 12 7.92 -9.44 -41.45
C PHE A 12 9.20 -10.25 -41.58
N VAL A 13 10.21 -9.61 -42.17
CA VAL A 13 11.58 -10.08 -42.19
C VAL A 13 12.00 -10.29 -40.74
N THR A 14 12.27 -11.55 -40.39
CA THR A 14 12.87 -11.97 -39.13
C THR A 14 14.31 -11.48 -39.08
N ASN A 15 14.52 -10.23 -38.69
CA ASN A 15 15.79 -9.82 -38.10
C ASN A 15 15.68 -10.06 -36.60
N ALA A 16 16.27 -11.17 -36.15
CA ALA A 16 16.46 -11.49 -34.75
C ALA A 16 17.39 -10.44 -34.12
N ASN A 17 16.81 -9.41 -33.51
CA ASN A 17 17.46 -8.67 -32.44
C ASN A 17 17.36 -9.52 -31.16
N PRO A 18 18.45 -9.74 -30.40
CA PRO A 18 18.34 -10.40 -29.10
C PRO A 18 17.80 -9.38 -28.09
N VAL A 19 16.49 -9.16 -28.09
CA VAL A 19 15.79 -8.35 -27.08
C VAL A 19 14.79 -9.27 -26.37
N SER A 20 15.30 -10.10 -25.47
CA SER A 20 14.50 -10.66 -24.37
C SER A 20 14.64 -9.66 -23.23
N THR A 21 13.60 -8.92 -22.86
CA THR A 21 13.82 -7.89 -21.81
C THR A 21 12.65 -7.52 -20.89
N HIS A 22 11.37 -7.71 -21.21
CA HIS A 22 10.28 -7.20 -20.34
C HIS A 22 9.25 -8.22 -19.87
N LEU A 23 9.18 -9.40 -20.50
CA LEU A 23 8.29 -10.51 -20.12
C LEU A 23 9.03 -11.66 -19.43
N ASP A 24 10.36 -11.59 -19.36
CA ASP A 24 11.16 -12.58 -18.65
C ASP A 24 11.34 -12.15 -17.19
N PRO A 25 11.38 -13.11 -16.25
CA PRO A 25 11.72 -12.84 -14.86
C PRO A 25 13.05 -12.11 -14.73
N ARG A 26 13.12 -11.16 -13.79
CA ARG A 26 14.29 -10.28 -13.65
C ARG A 26 15.59 -11.01 -13.33
N ASP A 27 15.56 -12.08 -12.52
CA ASP A 27 16.78 -12.78 -12.08
C ASP A 27 16.50 -14.23 -11.61
N ILE A 28 16.39 -15.16 -12.56
CA ILE A 28 16.15 -16.59 -12.28
C ILE A 28 17.25 -17.23 -11.42
N PRO A 29 18.56 -17.06 -11.70
CA PRO A 29 19.61 -17.65 -10.87
C PRO A 29 19.52 -17.21 -9.40
N ARG A 30 19.22 -15.93 -9.15
CA ARG A 30 18.99 -15.43 -7.80
C ARG A 30 17.70 -15.97 -7.19
N ALA A 31 16.62 -16.10 -7.96
CA ALA A 31 15.38 -16.69 -7.47
C ALA A 31 15.60 -18.12 -6.97
N VAL A 32 16.34 -18.95 -7.71
CA VAL A 32 16.70 -20.32 -7.29
C VAL A 32 17.52 -20.30 -5.99
N LYS A 33 18.48 -19.40 -5.86
CA LYS A 33 19.28 -19.27 -4.63
C LYS A 33 18.42 -18.89 -3.43
N LEU A 34 17.59 -17.85 -3.56
CA LEU A 34 16.71 -17.35 -2.50
C LEU A 34 15.68 -18.41 -2.09
N LEU A 35 15.15 -19.17 -3.05
CA LEU A 35 14.23 -20.26 -2.75
C LEU A 35 14.89 -21.35 -1.91
N ARG A 36 16.14 -21.72 -2.22
CA ARG A 36 16.90 -22.68 -1.40
C ARG A 36 17.15 -22.15 0.02
N GLU A 37 17.47 -20.87 0.16
CA GLU A 37 17.63 -20.23 1.48
C GLU A 37 16.32 -20.29 2.29
N ILE A 38 15.17 -20.01 1.65
CA ILE A 38 13.85 -20.10 2.30
C ILE A 38 13.53 -21.53 2.71
N VAL A 39 13.83 -22.53 1.86
CA VAL A 39 13.61 -23.95 2.19
C VAL A 39 14.40 -24.36 3.43
N VAL A 40 15.68 -23.97 3.52
CA VAL A 40 16.51 -24.27 4.71
C VAL A 40 15.94 -23.65 5.99
N LEU A 41 15.37 -22.46 5.88
CA LEU A 41 14.78 -21.74 7.01
C LEU A 41 13.36 -22.22 7.36
N GLY A 42 12.68 -22.95 6.46
CA GLY A 42 11.27 -23.30 6.57
C GLY A 42 10.92 -24.07 7.84
N ASP A 43 11.73 -25.08 8.19
CA ASP A 43 11.48 -25.95 9.35
C ASP A 43 11.62 -25.21 10.69
N SER A 44 12.34 -24.09 10.71
CA SER A 44 12.58 -23.31 11.93
C SER A 44 11.51 -22.24 12.20
N ILE A 45 10.57 -22.02 11.28
CA ILE A 45 9.57 -20.93 11.35
C ILE A 45 8.85 -20.89 12.71
N PRO A 46 8.36 -22.01 13.30
CA PRO A 46 7.61 -21.96 14.55
C PRO A 46 8.42 -21.44 15.75
N GLN A 47 9.75 -21.54 15.71
CA GLN A 47 10.65 -21.15 16.80
C GLN A 47 11.48 -19.89 16.50
N MET A 48 11.28 -19.24 15.34
CA MET A 48 12.05 -18.05 14.97
C MET A 48 11.84 -16.89 15.93
N THR A 49 12.95 -16.22 16.27
CA THR A 49 12.91 -14.90 16.88
C THR A 49 12.30 -13.87 15.91
N ASN A 50 11.85 -12.73 16.45
CA ASN A 50 11.36 -11.63 15.63
C ASN A 50 12.37 -11.10 14.60
N LEU A 51 13.67 -11.18 14.91
CA LEU A 51 14.74 -10.76 14.01
C LEU A 51 14.87 -11.74 12.84
N GLU A 52 14.90 -13.04 13.12
CA GLU A 52 14.98 -14.10 12.11
C GLU A 52 13.75 -14.08 11.20
N ARG A 53 12.54 -13.95 11.77
CA ARG A 53 11.29 -13.81 11.01
C ARG A 53 11.34 -12.61 10.04
N LYS A 54 11.90 -11.47 10.47
CA LYS A 54 12.09 -10.29 9.60
C LYS A 54 13.11 -10.56 8.48
N GLY A 55 14.18 -11.30 8.78
CA GLY A 55 15.15 -11.76 7.79
C GLY A 55 14.52 -12.67 6.73
N LEU A 56 13.71 -13.64 7.15
CA LEU A 56 12.97 -14.52 6.25
C LEU A 56 11.99 -13.73 5.36
N LEU A 57 11.23 -12.79 5.95
CA LEU A 57 10.33 -11.91 5.20
C LEU A 57 11.07 -11.12 4.11
N LYS A 58 12.22 -10.54 4.44
CA LYS A 58 13.05 -9.82 3.46
C LYS A 58 13.54 -10.73 2.33
N THR A 59 13.84 -11.99 2.64
CA THR A 59 14.26 -13.01 1.67
C THR A 59 13.11 -13.38 0.74
N ALA A 60 11.91 -13.63 1.28
CA ALA A 60 10.70 -13.87 0.50
C ALA A 60 10.34 -12.70 -0.43
N GLN A 61 10.40 -11.46 0.07
CA GLN A 61 10.20 -10.27 -0.75
C GLN A 61 11.25 -10.15 -1.87
N SER A 62 12.50 -10.54 -1.58
CA SER A 62 13.55 -10.56 -2.59
C SER A 62 13.32 -11.64 -3.66
N LEU A 63 12.75 -12.79 -3.27
CA LEU A 63 12.38 -13.86 -4.19
C LEU A 63 11.27 -13.40 -5.13
N VAL A 64 10.20 -12.80 -4.60
CA VAL A 64 9.12 -12.20 -5.40
C VAL A 64 9.72 -11.22 -6.42
N ARG A 65 10.62 -10.33 -5.96
CA ARG A 65 11.25 -9.38 -6.88
C ARG A 65 12.11 -10.06 -7.94
N ALA A 66 12.82 -11.13 -7.63
CA ALA A 66 13.62 -11.87 -8.62
C ALA A 66 12.75 -12.57 -9.67
N LEU A 67 11.55 -13.03 -9.28
CA LEU A 67 10.60 -13.73 -10.14
C LEU A 67 9.74 -12.79 -11.00
N GLU A 68 9.40 -11.60 -10.49
CA GLU A 68 8.67 -10.60 -11.26
C GLU A 68 9.40 -10.24 -12.55
N THR A 69 8.64 -10.14 -13.63
CA THR A 69 9.05 -9.45 -14.85
C THR A 69 9.11 -7.93 -14.62
N PRO A 70 9.83 -7.17 -15.45
CA PRO A 70 9.81 -5.71 -15.37
C PRO A 70 8.40 -5.10 -15.48
N VAL A 71 7.52 -5.63 -16.33
CA VAL A 71 6.15 -5.12 -16.48
C VAL A 71 5.31 -5.39 -15.22
N GLU A 72 5.42 -6.58 -14.64
CA GLU A 72 4.73 -6.90 -13.38
C GLU A 72 5.22 -6.02 -12.24
N ALA A 73 6.53 -5.75 -12.16
CA ALA A 73 7.09 -4.86 -11.14
C ALA A 73 6.56 -3.41 -11.27
N ILE A 74 6.40 -2.91 -12.50
CA ILE A 74 5.83 -1.58 -12.78
C ILE A 74 4.34 -1.57 -12.43
N ALA A 75 3.59 -2.57 -12.88
CA ALA A 75 2.15 -2.69 -12.61
C ALA A 75 1.89 -2.77 -11.11
N ARG A 76 2.69 -3.54 -10.36
CA ARG A 76 2.58 -3.62 -8.90
C ARG A 76 2.73 -2.24 -8.25
N SER A 77 3.78 -1.50 -8.58
CA SER A 77 4.07 -0.23 -7.90
C SER A 77 3.15 0.92 -8.32
N TRP A 78 2.69 0.95 -9.57
CA TRP A 78 1.95 2.09 -10.13
C TRP A 78 0.44 1.88 -10.21
N MET A 79 -0.02 0.62 -10.16
CA MET A 79 -1.45 0.29 -10.27
C MET A 79 -1.91 -0.48 -9.03
N VAL A 80 -1.34 -1.66 -8.78
CA VAL A 80 -1.87 -2.59 -7.76
C VAL A 80 -1.75 -2.03 -6.34
N GLU A 81 -0.58 -1.55 -5.93
CA GLU A 81 -0.36 -1.03 -4.56
C GLU A 81 -1.17 0.26 -4.28
N PRO A 82 -1.27 1.23 -5.21
CA PRO A 82 -2.17 2.37 -5.06
C PRO A 82 -3.66 1.99 -5.02
N GLU A 83 -4.10 1.07 -5.89
CA GLU A 83 -5.49 0.58 -5.92
C GLU A 83 -5.85 -0.12 -4.60
N LEU A 84 -4.95 -0.95 -4.07
CA LEU A 84 -5.14 -1.59 -2.77
C LEU A 84 -5.28 -0.57 -1.64
N HIS A 85 -4.46 0.48 -1.62
CA HIS A 85 -4.59 1.55 -0.62
C HIS A 85 -5.96 2.21 -0.70
N ALA A 86 -6.42 2.57 -1.91
CA ALA A 86 -7.73 3.16 -2.10
C ALA A 86 -8.85 2.21 -1.66
N ALA A 87 -8.74 0.91 -1.98
CA ALA A 87 -9.70 -0.10 -1.59
C ALA A 87 -9.79 -0.26 -0.06
N ILE A 88 -8.66 -0.27 0.64
CA ILE A 88 -8.62 -0.33 2.11
C ILE A 88 -9.24 0.93 2.73
N ASP A 89 -8.97 2.12 2.19
CA ASP A 89 -9.55 3.37 2.68
C ASP A 89 -11.07 3.42 2.48
N ILE A 90 -11.56 2.94 1.32
CA ILE A 90 -13.00 2.80 1.06
C ILE A 90 -13.63 1.80 2.05
N ALA A 91 -13.02 0.62 2.22
CA ALA A 91 -13.50 -0.40 3.16
C ALA A 91 -13.52 0.12 4.60
N TYR A 92 -12.51 0.88 5.01
CA TYR A 92 -12.46 1.55 6.31
C TYR A 92 -13.59 2.59 6.44
N GLY A 93 -13.78 3.44 5.43
CA GLY A 93 -14.84 4.44 5.41
C GLY A 93 -16.27 3.86 5.46
N LEU A 94 -16.46 2.66 4.91
CA LEU A 94 -17.70 1.89 5.01
C LEU A 94 -17.91 1.22 6.39
N GLY A 95 -16.90 1.24 7.26
CA GLY A 95 -16.93 0.51 8.53
C GLY A 95 -16.76 -1.01 8.37
N LEU A 96 -16.42 -1.50 7.17
CA LEU A 96 -16.43 -2.91 6.81
C LEU A 96 -15.63 -3.78 7.80
N PHE A 97 -14.39 -3.38 8.11
CA PHE A 97 -13.53 -4.15 9.01
C PHE A 97 -14.08 -4.21 10.44
N SER A 98 -14.70 -3.13 10.92
CA SER A 98 -15.34 -3.08 12.22
C SER A 98 -16.52 -4.06 12.28
N GLU A 99 -17.38 -4.04 11.27
CA GLU A 99 -18.55 -4.92 11.22
C GLU A 99 -18.15 -6.40 11.07
N MET A 100 -17.20 -6.72 10.20
CA MET A 100 -16.66 -8.07 10.07
C MET A 100 -16.05 -8.60 11.39
N SER A 101 -15.49 -7.72 12.22
CA SER A 101 -14.89 -8.12 13.50
C SER A 101 -15.90 -8.46 14.60
N LYS A 102 -17.17 -8.08 14.43
CA LYS A 102 -18.26 -8.36 15.37
C LYS A 102 -19.02 -9.65 15.06
N MET A 103 -18.79 -10.24 13.89
CA MET A 103 -19.54 -11.41 13.42
C MET A 103 -19.09 -12.68 14.15
N GLU A 104 -20.04 -13.42 14.71
CA GLU A 104 -19.79 -14.64 15.49
C GLU A 104 -19.20 -15.77 14.63
N ASP A 105 -19.74 -15.96 13.41
CA ASP A 105 -19.33 -17.03 12.50
C ASP A 105 -18.07 -16.71 11.67
N ASN A 106 -17.48 -15.52 11.86
CA ASN A 106 -16.34 -15.03 11.08
C ASN A 106 -16.53 -15.10 9.55
N THR A 107 -17.77 -15.09 9.05
CA THR A 107 -18.09 -15.10 7.63
C THR A 107 -19.42 -14.39 7.39
N ALA A 108 -19.53 -13.66 6.29
CA ALA A 108 -20.79 -13.05 5.83
C ALA A 108 -20.82 -12.94 4.31
N THR A 109 -22.02 -13.00 3.75
CA THR A 109 -22.25 -12.80 2.33
C THR A 109 -22.07 -11.33 1.93
N VAL A 110 -21.81 -11.08 0.64
CA VAL A 110 -21.77 -9.71 0.10
C VAL A 110 -23.06 -8.94 0.41
N ASN A 111 -24.22 -9.59 0.32
CA ASN A 111 -25.50 -8.92 0.51
C ASN A 111 -25.70 -8.49 1.97
N GLU A 112 -25.35 -9.35 2.93
CA GLU A 112 -25.40 -8.99 4.36
C GLU A 112 -24.42 -7.85 4.66
N LEU A 113 -23.19 -7.93 4.17
CA LEU A 113 -22.20 -6.87 4.35
C LEU A 113 -22.64 -5.55 3.69
N ALA A 114 -23.29 -5.62 2.53
CA ALA A 114 -23.79 -4.45 1.81
C ALA A 114 -24.92 -3.77 2.59
N GLU A 115 -25.84 -4.54 3.15
CA GLU A 115 -26.92 -4.05 3.99
C GLU A 115 -26.37 -3.38 5.26
N ILE A 116 -25.46 -4.05 5.98
CA ILE A 116 -24.87 -3.53 7.22
C ILE A 116 -24.05 -2.26 6.97
N CYS A 117 -23.27 -2.23 5.90
CA CYS A 117 -22.41 -1.08 5.57
C CYS A 117 -23.14 0.04 4.81
N GLY A 118 -24.40 -0.17 4.40
CA GLY A 118 -25.14 0.76 3.56
C GLY A 118 -24.51 0.98 2.18
N ALA A 119 -23.87 -0.04 1.61
CA ALA A 119 -23.17 0.03 0.33
C ALA A 119 -23.98 -0.60 -0.80
N ASP A 120 -23.75 -0.15 -2.04
CA ASP A 120 -24.28 -0.85 -3.22
C ASP A 120 -23.68 -2.28 -3.29
N PRO A 121 -24.51 -3.34 -3.42
CA PRO A 121 -24.01 -4.72 -3.41
C PRO A 121 -23.04 -5.03 -4.56
N MET A 122 -23.21 -4.43 -5.74
CA MET A 122 -22.31 -4.66 -6.88
C MET A 122 -20.96 -3.99 -6.67
N LEU A 123 -20.96 -2.77 -6.13
CA LEU A 123 -19.74 -2.07 -5.72
C LEU A 123 -19.00 -2.86 -4.64
N LEU A 124 -19.70 -3.26 -3.57
CA LEU A 124 -19.08 -3.98 -2.45
C LEU A 124 -18.54 -5.35 -2.89
N ARG A 125 -19.24 -6.06 -3.78
CA ARG A 125 -18.75 -7.29 -4.40
C ARG A 125 -17.40 -7.10 -5.07
N ARG A 126 -17.26 -6.07 -5.91
CA ARG A 126 -16.01 -5.76 -6.63
C ARG A 126 -14.90 -5.40 -5.65
N LEU A 127 -15.23 -4.62 -4.63
CA LEU A 127 -14.29 -4.24 -3.57
C LEU A 127 -13.80 -5.47 -2.81
N LEU A 128 -14.71 -6.32 -2.31
CA LEU A 128 -14.41 -7.54 -1.57
C LEU A 128 -13.58 -8.51 -2.40
N LYS A 129 -13.90 -8.71 -3.69
CA LYS A 129 -13.11 -9.53 -4.61
C LYS A 129 -11.67 -9.03 -4.73
N HIS A 130 -11.49 -7.72 -4.89
CA HIS A 130 -10.16 -7.14 -4.99
C HIS A 130 -9.37 -7.30 -3.68
N ILE A 131 -9.94 -6.92 -2.54
CA ILE A 131 -9.21 -6.98 -1.26
C ILE A 131 -9.01 -8.42 -0.76
N ALA A 132 -9.85 -9.38 -1.18
CA ALA A 132 -9.63 -10.81 -0.93
C ALA A 132 -8.48 -11.36 -1.78
N ALA A 133 -8.40 -10.99 -3.08
CA ALA A 133 -7.27 -11.35 -3.94
C ALA A 133 -5.94 -10.79 -3.45
N MET A 134 -5.98 -9.66 -2.73
CA MET A 134 -4.84 -9.02 -2.07
C MET A 134 -4.65 -9.47 -0.62
N GLU A 135 -5.33 -10.53 -0.19
CA GLU A 135 -5.21 -11.17 1.14
C GLU A 135 -5.50 -10.24 2.33
N VAL A 136 -6.29 -9.18 2.13
CA VAL A 136 -6.76 -8.31 3.24
C VAL A 136 -7.89 -8.99 4.00
N VAL A 137 -8.76 -9.73 3.31
CA VAL A 137 -9.83 -10.56 3.87
C VAL A 137 -9.75 -11.95 3.25
N VAL A 138 -10.52 -12.91 3.77
CA VAL A 138 -10.59 -14.27 3.23
C VAL A 138 -11.91 -14.44 2.49
N GLU A 139 -11.89 -14.92 1.24
CA GLU A 139 -13.09 -15.43 0.58
C GLU A 139 -13.34 -16.87 1.06
N THR A 140 -14.39 -17.07 1.85
CA THR A 140 -14.72 -18.36 2.50
C THR A 140 -15.58 -19.26 1.60
N SER A 141 -16.39 -18.64 0.75
CA SER A 141 -17.19 -19.30 -0.28
C SER A 141 -17.56 -18.28 -1.37
N LEU A 142 -18.27 -18.70 -2.42
CA LEU A 142 -18.73 -17.78 -3.46
C LEU A 142 -19.50 -16.61 -2.83
N ASP A 143 -18.95 -15.40 -2.98
CA ASP A 143 -19.50 -14.16 -2.42
C ASP A 143 -19.67 -14.15 -0.89
N SER A 144 -18.85 -14.92 -0.18
CA SER A 144 -18.79 -14.89 1.29
C SER A 144 -17.38 -14.60 1.75
N TYR A 145 -17.26 -13.72 2.76
CA TYR A 145 -15.98 -13.21 3.20
C TYR A 145 -15.87 -13.19 4.71
N GLY A 146 -14.66 -13.44 5.21
CA GLY A 146 -14.32 -13.48 6.63
C GLY A 146 -13.06 -12.68 6.95
N PRO A 147 -12.87 -12.27 8.22
CA PRO A 147 -11.70 -11.51 8.62
C PRO A 147 -10.48 -12.41 8.85
N ASN A 148 -9.30 -11.95 8.45
CA ASN A 148 -8.01 -12.54 8.82
C ASN A 148 -7.29 -11.68 9.89
N SER A 149 -6.05 -12.04 10.25
CA SER A 149 -5.26 -11.26 11.21
C SER A 149 -5.02 -9.82 10.77
N TYR A 150 -4.92 -9.56 9.46
CA TYR A 150 -4.70 -8.22 8.93
C TYR A 150 -5.97 -7.37 9.00
N SER A 151 -7.12 -7.83 8.49
CA SER A 151 -8.38 -7.09 8.61
C SER A 151 -8.80 -6.84 10.05
N ARG A 152 -8.52 -7.76 10.99
CA ARG A 152 -8.73 -7.55 12.43
C ARG A 152 -7.83 -6.46 13.00
N ALA A 153 -6.60 -6.36 12.53
CA ALA A 153 -5.75 -5.24 12.92
C ALA A 153 -6.37 -3.92 12.43
N LEU A 154 -6.90 -3.89 11.19
CA LEU A 154 -7.56 -2.72 10.60
C LEU A 154 -8.89 -2.34 11.27
N SER A 155 -9.51 -3.22 12.09
CA SER A 155 -10.68 -2.87 12.91
C SER A 155 -10.31 -2.29 14.27
N THR A 156 -9.06 -2.43 14.70
CA THR A 156 -8.60 -1.92 16.00
C THR A 156 -8.23 -0.44 15.86
N SER A 157 -8.82 0.43 16.69
CA SER A 157 -8.64 1.89 16.64
C SER A 157 -7.18 2.34 16.52
N HIS A 158 -6.26 1.66 17.23
CA HIS A 158 -4.83 1.95 17.17
C HIS A 158 -4.22 1.85 15.76
N TYR A 159 -4.65 0.91 14.92
CA TYR A 159 -4.12 0.76 13.56
C TYR A 159 -5.02 1.40 12.51
N ALA A 160 -6.33 1.44 12.77
CA ALA A 160 -7.30 1.95 11.83
C ALA A 160 -7.17 3.47 11.61
N ASP A 161 -6.80 4.22 12.65
CA ASP A 161 -6.56 5.68 12.57
C ASP A 161 -5.39 6.05 11.61
N TRP A 162 -4.49 5.10 11.31
CA TRP A 162 -3.42 5.31 10.33
C TRP A 162 -3.97 5.60 8.94
N ILE A 163 -5.02 4.89 8.54
CA ILE A 163 -5.57 4.91 7.18
C ILE A 163 -6.05 6.32 6.80
N PRO A 164 -7.05 6.93 7.49
CA PRO A 164 -7.54 8.25 7.09
C PRO A 164 -6.47 9.33 7.27
N THR A 165 -5.58 9.19 8.25
CA THR A 165 -4.49 10.13 8.48
C THR A 165 -3.53 10.16 7.31
N THR A 166 -3.06 8.98 6.88
CA THR A 166 -2.11 8.88 5.78
C THR A 166 -2.75 9.22 4.45
N SER A 167 -3.96 8.72 4.16
CA SER A 167 -4.73 9.08 2.97
C SER A 167 -4.99 10.57 2.86
N ARG A 168 -5.29 11.26 3.97
CA ARG A 168 -5.58 12.70 3.95
C ARG A 168 -4.34 13.56 3.98
N SER A 169 -3.22 13.13 4.54
CA SER A 169 -2.06 14.00 4.75
C SER A 169 -0.88 13.63 3.85
N ILE A 170 -0.31 12.46 4.08
CA ILE A 170 0.93 12.00 3.45
C ILE A 170 0.69 11.60 2.01
N GLY A 171 -0.41 10.90 1.72
CA GLY A 171 -0.75 10.42 0.36
C GLY A 171 -0.68 11.54 -0.69
N PRO A 172 -1.42 12.65 -0.54
CA PRO A 172 -1.35 13.78 -1.46
C PRO A 172 0.05 14.39 -1.57
N ALA A 173 0.76 14.52 -0.44
CA ALA A 173 2.11 15.07 -0.42
C ALA A 173 3.10 14.19 -1.23
N LEU A 174 2.98 12.87 -1.17
CA LEU A 174 3.80 11.93 -1.94
C LEU A 174 3.62 12.12 -3.45
N TYR A 175 2.37 12.28 -3.92
CA TYR A 175 2.10 12.51 -5.35
C TYR A 175 2.54 13.91 -5.82
N THR A 176 2.57 14.90 -4.92
CA THR A 176 3.04 16.26 -5.21
C THR A 176 4.57 16.40 -5.12
N LEU A 177 5.26 15.51 -4.41
CA LEU A 177 6.70 15.60 -4.18
C LEU A 177 7.55 15.73 -5.46
N PRO A 178 7.31 14.99 -6.56
CA PRO A 178 8.08 15.17 -7.78
C PRO A 178 7.95 16.56 -8.39
N GLU A 179 6.74 17.16 -8.31
CA GLU A 179 6.49 18.53 -8.75
C GLU A 179 7.23 19.54 -7.87
N TYR A 180 7.11 19.37 -6.55
CA TYR A 180 7.79 20.20 -5.56
C TYR A 180 9.31 20.21 -5.77
N LEU A 181 9.94 19.02 -5.88
CA LEU A 181 11.38 18.92 -6.07
C LEU A 181 11.82 19.53 -7.41
N ARG A 182 11.05 19.33 -8.48
CA ARG A 182 11.35 19.97 -9.77
C ARG A 182 11.33 21.50 -9.68
N LYS A 183 10.32 22.07 -9.00
CA LYS A 183 10.21 23.53 -8.77
C LYS A 183 11.37 24.09 -7.96
N ASN A 184 11.86 23.34 -6.99
CA ASN A 184 12.95 23.75 -6.10
C ASN A 184 14.35 23.31 -6.57
N GLY A 185 14.48 22.85 -7.83
CA GLY A 185 15.76 22.46 -8.41
C GLY A 185 16.41 21.25 -7.72
N TYR A 186 15.59 20.31 -7.23
CA TYR A 186 15.99 19.09 -6.53
C TYR A 186 16.87 19.34 -5.29
N LYS A 187 16.68 20.49 -4.63
CA LYS A 187 17.35 20.80 -3.37
C LYS A 187 16.63 20.16 -2.18
N ASN A 188 17.41 19.85 -1.14
CA ASN A 188 16.86 19.46 0.15
C ASN A 188 16.05 20.63 0.72
N PRO A 189 14.80 20.42 1.15
CA PRO A 189 14.03 21.50 1.73
C PRO A 189 14.41 21.69 3.19
N ASP A 190 14.83 22.90 3.49
CA ASP A 190 15.32 23.37 4.79
C ASP A 190 14.27 24.18 5.56
N ASP A 191 13.22 24.62 4.86
CA ASP A 191 12.07 25.34 5.42
C ASP A 191 10.86 24.41 5.64
N PRO A 192 10.44 24.16 6.90
CA PRO A 192 9.28 23.33 7.21
C PRO A 192 7.93 23.90 6.73
N SER A 193 7.85 25.18 6.37
CA SER A 193 6.66 25.82 5.79
C SER A 193 6.60 25.69 4.26
N ASN A 194 7.74 25.44 3.61
CA ASN A 194 7.83 25.23 2.17
C ASN A 194 8.15 23.76 1.86
N THR A 195 7.14 22.89 1.92
CA THR A 195 7.30 21.44 1.70
C THR A 195 6.29 20.92 0.67
N ALA A 196 6.50 19.67 0.19
CA ALA A 196 5.54 18.99 -0.68
C ALA A 196 4.15 18.86 -0.05
N PHE A 197 4.07 18.78 1.29
CA PHE A 197 2.81 18.82 2.02
C PHE A 197 2.09 20.16 1.81
N GLY A 198 2.76 21.28 2.06
CA GLY A 198 2.22 22.63 1.87
C GLY A 198 1.71 22.85 0.44
N LEU A 199 2.49 22.40 -0.56
CA LEU A 199 2.08 22.43 -1.96
C LEU A 199 0.84 21.58 -2.24
N SER A 200 0.78 20.35 -1.72
CA SER A 200 -0.36 19.44 -1.93
C SER A 200 -1.66 19.95 -1.30
N LYS A 201 -1.55 20.61 -0.14
CA LYS A 201 -2.67 21.13 0.64
C LYS A 201 -3.02 22.57 0.33
N LYS A 202 -2.20 23.26 -0.47
CA LYS A 202 -2.31 24.69 -0.76
C LYS A 202 -2.37 25.50 0.55
N THR A 203 -1.44 25.20 1.46
CA THR A 203 -1.36 25.80 2.79
C THR A 203 0.07 26.22 3.10
N GLU A 204 0.20 27.30 3.88
CA GLU A 204 1.47 27.74 4.48
C GLU A 204 1.69 27.10 5.86
N GLU A 205 0.71 26.34 6.36
CA GLU A 205 0.83 25.61 7.61
C GLU A 205 1.85 24.47 7.49
N THR A 206 2.69 24.32 8.52
CA THR A 206 3.54 23.14 8.66
C THR A 206 2.70 21.87 8.82
N PHE A 207 3.28 20.72 8.45
CA PHE A 207 2.64 19.42 8.64
C PHE A 207 2.22 19.19 10.10
N TYR A 208 3.07 19.53 11.08
CA TYR A 208 2.76 19.37 12.50
C TYR A 208 1.60 20.23 12.95
N THR A 209 1.54 21.51 12.55
CA THR A 209 0.43 22.39 12.92
C THR A 209 -0.90 21.90 12.37
N TRP A 210 -0.90 21.36 11.14
CA TRP A 210 -2.08 20.76 10.55
C TRP A 210 -2.48 19.47 11.27
N LEU A 211 -1.50 18.60 11.55
CA LEU A 211 -1.73 17.32 12.21
C LEU A 211 -2.35 17.52 13.60
N MET A 212 -1.83 18.45 14.39
CA MET A 212 -2.38 18.77 15.71
C MET A 212 -3.84 19.23 15.66
N LYS A 213 -4.25 19.98 14.62
CA LYS A 213 -5.65 20.41 14.43
C LYS A 213 -6.56 19.24 14.08
N GLU A 214 -6.10 18.32 13.24
CA GLU A 214 -6.85 17.11 12.90
C GLU A 214 -6.94 16.14 14.08
N MET A 215 -5.89 16.03 14.90
CA MET A 215 -5.84 15.16 16.09
C MET A 215 -6.81 15.56 17.21
N VAL A 216 -7.18 16.84 17.31
CA VAL A 216 -8.16 17.32 18.30
C VAL A 216 -9.60 16.98 17.90
N ARG A 217 -9.84 16.51 16.66
CA ARG A 217 -11.18 16.10 16.23
C ARG A 217 -11.57 14.78 16.91
N PRO A 218 -12.72 14.72 17.61
CA PRO A 218 -13.05 13.64 18.56
C PRO A 218 -13.33 12.25 17.94
N ARG A 219 -13.15 12.04 16.64
CA ARG A 219 -13.51 10.78 15.95
C ARG A 219 -12.35 9.91 15.46
N HIS A 220 -11.11 10.40 15.43
CA HIS A 220 -10.13 9.82 14.49
C HIS A 220 -8.69 9.65 14.98
N PHE A 221 -8.37 9.87 16.26
CA PHE A 221 -6.95 9.85 16.65
C PHE A 221 -6.65 9.42 18.08
N SER A 222 -6.04 8.24 18.24
CA SER A 222 -5.24 7.90 19.43
C SER A 222 -3.86 8.58 19.38
N THR A 223 -3.54 9.37 20.40
CA THR A 223 -2.27 10.12 20.56
C THR A 223 -1.00 9.26 20.48
N THR A 224 -1.10 7.96 20.76
CA THR A 224 0.04 7.02 20.79
C THR A 224 0.61 6.71 19.40
N LEU A 225 -0.21 6.81 18.35
CA LEU A 225 0.20 6.47 16.97
C LEU A 225 0.96 7.61 16.28
N CYS A 226 0.66 8.88 16.63
CA CYS A 226 1.34 10.07 16.11
C CYS A 226 2.85 9.95 16.30
N TRP A 227 3.29 9.56 17.49
CA TRP A 227 4.71 9.40 17.80
C TRP A 227 5.37 8.29 16.98
N ARG A 228 4.69 7.18 16.70
CA ARG A 228 5.23 6.10 15.86
C ARG A 228 5.27 6.48 14.38
N ILE A 229 4.27 7.20 13.87
CA ILE A 229 4.30 7.76 12.51
C ILE A 229 5.47 8.74 12.38
N VAL A 230 5.57 9.69 13.29
CA VAL A 230 6.64 10.70 13.32
C VAL A 230 8.01 10.01 13.40
N ILE A 231 8.21 9.04 14.30
CA ILE A 231 9.46 8.28 14.40
C ILE A 231 9.77 7.50 13.11
N LEU A 232 8.78 6.89 12.45
CA LEU A 232 9.00 6.15 11.20
C LEU A 232 9.27 7.06 10.00
N LEU A 233 8.70 8.27 9.98
CA LEU A 233 8.98 9.29 8.97
C LEU A 233 10.37 9.91 9.19
N GLU A 234 10.73 10.19 10.45
CA GLU A 234 12.04 10.71 10.87
C GLU A 234 13.17 9.71 10.66
N ALA A 235 12.91 8.40 10.75
CA ALA A 235 13.91 7.35 10.65
C ALA A 235 14.39 7.02 9.22
N GLY A 236 13.96 7.76 8.18
CA GLY A 236 14.59 7.62 6.85
C GLY A 236 13.74 7.88 5.62
N SER A 237 12.61 8.59 5.71
CA SER A 237 11.86 8.95 4.50
C SER A 237 12.43 10.23 3.88
N ILE A 238 13.26 10.09 2.85
CA ILE A 238 13.62 11.18 1.90
C ILE A 238 12.36 11.90 1.36
N LEU A 239 11.21 11.23 1.42
CA LEU A 239 9.94 11.63 0.80
C LEU A 239 9.15 12.68 1.59
N ILE A 240 9.42 12.86 2.88
CA ILE A 240 8.76 13.89 3.70
C ILE A 240 9.87 14.60 4.46
N SER A 241 10.53 15.51 3.78
CA SER A 241 11.59 16.33 4.34
C SER A 241 11.03 17.26 5.42
N ILE A 242 10.78 16.68 6.59
CA ILE A 242 10.47 17.37 7.82
C ILE A 242 11.82 17.67 8.46
N PRO A 243 12.26 18.94 8.58
CA PRO A 243 13.52 19.24 9.22
C PRO A 243 13.48 18.81 10.70
N TYR A 244 14.45 17.98 11.08
CA TYR A 244 14.65 17.54 12.47
C TYR A 244 15.04 18.73 13.35
N LYS A 245 14.13 19.16 14.25
CA LYS A 245 14.48 20.01 15.39
C LYS A 245 14.17 19.27 16.69
N ARG A 246 15.24 18.87 17.38
CA ARG A 246 15.28 18.14 18.66
C ARG A 246 14.55 18.85 19.81
N ASP A 247 14.24 20.14 19.67
CA ASP A 247 13.76 21.02 20.73
C ASP A 247 12.24 21.05 20.92
N PHE A 248 11.47 20.34 20.08
CA PHE A 248 10.00 20.34 20.15
C PHE A 248 9.40 19.22 21.02
N CYS A 249 10.22 18.50 21.79
CA CYS A 249 9.75 17.43 22.66
C CYS A 249 9.47 17.97 24.07
N PRO A 250 8.20 18.26 24.47
CA PRO A 250 7.89 18.33 25.88
C PRO A 250 8.10 16.93 26.47
N ALA A 251 8.82 16.85 27.60
CA ALA A 251 9.08 15.60 28.28
C ALA A 251 7.76 14.85 28.54
N PRO A 252 7.73 13.51 28.40
CA PRO A 252 6.56 12.72 28.74
C PRO A 252 6.20 12.96 30.21
N ARG A 253 4.94 13.27 30.48
CA ARG A 253 4.36 13.18 31.82
C ARG A 253 3.89 11.76 32.07
#